data_AF-A0A933Y9W6-F1
#
_entry.id   AF-A0A933Y9W6-F1
#
_cell.length_a   1.000
_cell.length_b   1.000
_cell.length_c   1.000
_cell.angle_alpha   90.00
_cell.angle_beta   90.00
_cell.angle_gamma   90.00
#
_symmetry.space_group_name_H-M   'P 1'
#
loop_
_entity.id
_entity.type
_entity.pdbx_description
1 polymer ?
#
loop_
_entity_poly.entity_id
_entity_poly.type
_entity_poly.pdbx_seq_one_letter_code
_entity_poly.pdbx_strand_id
1 'polypeptide(L)'
;MAGERKRADARSLHTPYSILHTRAQRGVTTMLVIAFMGIFLLIMGTITSYIFEQAKYGRALYSREQALSIAEAGLEYYRWFLAHNPNNLTNGTGLPGPYTYTVSDPEGGTLGSASISVAGNSQCGVIQSIDITSQGASDSNTTFKRTLLGRYMRRSVAAYSYLLNSNVWAGADRAITGQYFSNGGIRMDGSNNSDVSSALTTWNCTSSYGCSPAVNPAAGVLGSGSGSALWHNSAASIDFAGIATSLTNLKTYAQTGGGLYFAPSTGSVNSRGYHMIFKSNGTVDVYRVTGTTGITGYPDGSTATTEYNIIATQNLLGNYTVPSGCRLIFVEDRVWVEGVVSGKVTIVAATPSDTGTTPYVILPNNLTYATNDGTAGFTAISESDVLIPLNSPNVMEIHGIFVAHNGRYGRNHYTTSSLISQWDPYVLRSQLTTVGTIVSSGRTGTKWINTSTGVTTSGYQTRIDAYDQLQATDPPPFTPSASTDYSYVLWREQ
;
A
#
# COMPACT_ATOMS: atom_id res chain seq x y z
N MET A 1 -70.75 67.67 84.59
CA MET A 1 -71.76 68.75 84.53
C MET A 1 -72.86 68.31 83.57
N ALA A 2 -74.11 68.45 84.03
CA ALA A 2 -75.39 68.56 83.31
C ALA A 2 -75.52 67.83 81.94
N GLY A 3 -76.52 67.01 81.68
CA GLY A 3 -77.89 67.04 82.19
C GLY A 3 -78.81 66.70 81.02
N GLU A 4 -79.38 65.50 81.09
CA GLU A 4 -80.77 65.12 80.82
C GLU A 4 -81.59 65.70 79.63
N ARG A 5 -82.39 64.76 79.05
CA ARG A 5 -83.66 64.87 78.29
C ARG A 5 -83.50 64.89 76.76
N LYS A 6 -84.20 64.04 75.99
CA LYS A 6 -85.67 63.89 75.91
C LYS A 6 -86.02 62.68 75.01
N ARG A 7 -87.12 62.00 75.33
CA ARG A 7 -87.84 61.02 74.48
C ARG A 7 -88.34 61.68 73.18
N ALA A 8 -88.42 60.91 72.09
CA ALA A 8 -89.64 60.73 71.29
C ALA A 8 -89.44 59.69 70.17
N ASP A 9 -90.54 59.02 69.85
CA ASP A 9 -90.72 57.84 69.02
C ASP A 9 -90.60 58.04 67.49
N ALA A 10 -90.27 56.91 66.86
CA ALA A 10 -90.82 56.35 65.61
C ALA A 10 -90.38 56.81 64.20
N ARG A 11 -90.28 55.74 63.37
CA ARG A 11 -90.39 55.58 61.91
C ARG A 11 -89.11 55.57 61.05
N SER A 12 -88.81 54.35 60.59
CA SER A 12 -88.57 53.89 59.21
C SER A 12 -87.90 54.85 58.22
N LEU A 13 -86.76 54.41 57.66
CA LEU A 13 -86.41 54.58 56.24
C LEU A 13 -85.29 53.59 55.85
N HIS A 14 -85.53 52.85 54.77
CA HIS A 14 -84.58 52.00 54.06
C HIS A 14 -83.79 52.83 53.04
N THR A 15 -82.45 52.66 52.95
CA THR A 15 -81.61 52.63 51.72
C THR A 15 -80.13 52.39 52.08
N PRO A 16 -79.25 51.94 51.14
CA PRO A 16 -78.38 50.79 51.36
C PRO A 16 -76.89 51.12 51.46
N TYR A 17 -76.11 50.23 52.08
CA TYR A 17 -74.67 50.16 51.87
C TYR A 17 -74.34 48.97 50.97
N SER A 18 -73.79 49.27 49.79
CA SER A 18 -73.26 48.31 48.84
C SER A 18 -72.00 47.64 49.39
N ILE A 19 -72.09 46.35 49.74
CA ILE A 19 -70.91 45.53 50.03
C ILE A 19 -70.41 44.96 48.69
N LEU A 20 -69.22 45.40 48.29
CA LEU A 20 -68.43 44.83 47.20
C LEU A 20 -68.19 43.33 47.48
N HIS A 21 -68.92 42.46 46.79
CA HIS A 21 -68.57 41.05 46.72
C HIS A 21 -67.30 40.90 45.87
N THR A 22 -66.15 40.78 46.52
CA THR A 22 -65.00 40.10 45.92
C THR A 22 -65.40 38.64 45.69
N ARG A 23 -65.72 38.28 44.44
CA ARG A 23 -65.83 36.88 44.03
C ARG A 23 -64.49 36.20 44.33
N ALA A 24 -64.46 35.36 45.35
CA ALA A 24 -63.34 34.44 45.56
C ALA A 24 -63.29 33.48 44.36
N GLN A 25 -62.28 33.66 43.50
CA GLN A 25 -61.98 32.75 42.38
C GLN A 25 -61.48 31.40 42.91
N ARG A 26 -62.38 30.56 43.43
CA ARG A 26 -62.04 29.23 43.96
C ARG A 26 -61.82 28.14 42.89
N GLY A 27 -61.94 28.48 41.60
CA GLY A 27 -61.71 27.55 40.47
C GLY A 27 -60.40 27.75 39.70
N VAL A 28 -59.73 28.90 39.84
CA VAL A 28 -58.53 29.22 39.06
C VAL A 28 -57.30 28.49 39.61
N THR A 29 -57.17 28.40 40.93
CA THR A 29 -56.08 27.67 41.59
C THR A 29 -56.10 26.17 41.32
N THR A 30 -57.28 25.55 41.28
CA THR A 30 -57.42 24.11 40.94
C THR A 30 -57.10 23.84 39.47
N MET A 31 -57.53 24.70 38.54
CA MET A 31 -57.11 24.61 37.14
C MET A 31 -55.59 24.78 36.97
N LEU A 32 -54.97 25.72 37.70
CA LEU A 32 -53.54 25.94 37.66
C LEU A 32 -52.77 24.69 38.15
N VAL A 33 -53.19 24.10 39.28
CA VAL A 33 -52.56 22.89 39.82
C VAL A 33 -52.66 21.71 38.84
N ILE A 34 -53.82 21.51 38.22
CA ILE A 34 -54.01 20.45 37.22
C ILE A 34 -53.13 20.69 35.99
N ALA A 35 -53.05 21.93 35.50
CA ALA A 35 -52.21 22.28 34.36
C ALA A 35 -50.71 22.08 34.66
N PHE A 36 -50.22 22.55 35.82
CA PHE A 36 -48.84 22.34 36.25
C PHE A 36 -48.51 20.87 36.47
N MET A 37 -49.42 20.10 37.07
CA MET A 37 -49.25 18.66 37.26
C MET A 37 -49.26 17.91 35.93
N GLY A 38 -50.09 18.33 34.97
CA GLY A 38 -50.10 17.80 33.60
C GLY A 38 -48.78 18.07 32.85
N ILE A 39 -48.27 19.30 32.91
CA ILE A 39 -46.97 19.66 32.32
C ILE A 39 -45.84 18.89 33.00
N PHE A 40 -45.86 18.78 34.33
CA PHE A 40 -44.86 18.04 35.09
C PHE A 40 -44.83 16.56 34.71
N LEU A 41 -46.00 15.90 34.60
CA LEU A 41 -46.09 14.50 34.17
C LEU A 41 -45.61 14.31 32.73
N LEU A 42 -45.86 15.29 31.85
CA LEU A 42 -45.38 15.26 30.46
C LEU A 42 -43.85 15.35 30.41
N ILE A 43 -43.25 16.28 31.15
CA ILE A 43 -41.79 16.42 31.26
C ILE A 43 -41.16 15.18 31.90
N MET A 44 -41.76 14.65 32.97
CA MET A 44 -41.27 13.44 33.62
C MET A 44 -41.32 12.25 32.65
N GLY A 45 -42.44 12.11 31.92
CA GLY A 45 -42.60 11.08 30.89
C GLY A 45 -41.53 11.16 29.80
N THR A 46 -41.23 12.35 29.28
CA THR A 46 -40.20 12.51 28.23
C THR A 46 -38.79 12.20 28.75
N ILE A 47 -38.45 12.61 29.97
CA ILE A 47 -37.14 12.31 30.58
C ILE A 47 -36.99 10.80 30.81
N THR A 48 -38.01 10.14 31.35
CA THR A 48 -37.99 8.69 31.57
C THR A 48 -37.86 7.92 30.26
N SER A 49 -38.63 8.29 29.22
CA SER A 49 -38.50 7.70 27.89
C SER A 49 -37.10 7.90 27.31
N TYR A 50 -36.52 9.10 27.44
CA TYR A 50 -35.17 9.40 26.99
C TYR A 50 -34.12 8.52 27.70
N ILE A 51 -34.23 8.35 29.02
CA ILE A 51 -33.30 7.48 29.79
C ILE A 51 -33.40 6.02 29.31
N PHE A 52 -34.60 5.50 29.07
CA PHE A 52 -34.75 4.15 28.55
C PHE A 52 -34.17 3.98 27.16
N GLU A 53 -34.37 4.95 26.26
CA GLU A 53 -33.75 4.92 24.93
C GLU A 53 -32.23 5.03 25.00
N GLN A 54 -31.69 5.88 25.89
CA GLN A 54 -30.23 5.94 26.15
C GLN A 54 -29.69 4.62 26.70
N ALA A 55 -30.42 3.95 27.60
CA ALA A 55 -30.02 2.65 28.13
C ALA A 55 -30.05 1.55 27.05
N LYS A 56 -31.07 1.52 26.19
CA LYS A 56 -31.12 0.62 25.04
C LYS A 56 -29.99 0.88 24.06
N TYR A 57 -29.72 2.15 23.75
CA TYR A 57 -28.63 2.56 22.90
C TYR A 57 -27.27 2.13 23.47
N GLY A 58 -27.03 2.35 24.77
CA GLY A 58 -25.82 1.92 25.46
C GLY A 58 -25.61 0.40 25.41
N ARG A 59 -26.68 -0.39 25.64
CA ARG A 59 -26.61 -1.86 25.50
C ARG A 59 -26.31 -2.29 24.06
N ALA A 60 -26.94 -1.65 23.08
CA ALA A 60 -26.68 -1.95 21.67
C ALA A 60 -25.23 -1.63 21.28
N LEU A 61 -24.68 -0.49 21.73
CA LEU A 61 -23.30 -0.12 21.51
C LEU A 61 -22.35 -1.14 22.15
N TYR A 62 -22.60 -1.52 23.41
CA TYR A 62 -21.82 -2.55 24.10
C TYR A 62 -21.82 -3.89 23.33
N SER A 63 -22.98 -4.38 22.91
CA SER A 63 -23.08 -5.63 22.14
C SER A 63 -22.34 -5.53 20.80
N ARG A 64 -22.31 -4.36 20.14
CA ARG A 64 -21.56 -4.13 18.89
C ARG A 64 -20.05 -4.18 19.09
N GLU A 65 -19.53 -3.52 20.12
CA GLU A 65 -18.10 -3.56 20.44
C GLU A 65 -17.66 -4.96 20.88
N GLN A 66 -18.51 -5.66 21.65
CA GLN A 66 -18.26 -7.05 22.03
C GLN A 66 -18.26 -7.98 20.81
N ALA A 67 -19.21 -7.82 19.87
CA ALA A 67 -19.23 -8.58 18.62
C ALA A 67 -18.01 -8.31 17.74
N LEU A 68 -17.51 -7.06 17.70
CA LEU A 68 -16.26 -6.71 17.01
C LEU A 68 -15.06 -7.43 17.64
N SER A 69 -14.96 -7.42 18.97
CA SER A 69 -13.89 -8.09 19.70
C SER A 69 -13.92 -9.62 19.52
N ILE A 70 -15.11 -10.21 19.46
CA ILE A 70 -15.31 -11.63 19.13
C ILE A 70 -14.89 -11.93 17.69
N ALA A 71 -15.19 -11.03 16.74
CA ALA A 71 -14.75 -11.17 15.35
C ALA A 71 -13.21 -11.16 15.27
N GLU A 72 -12.54 -10.27 16.00
CA GLU A 72 -11.07 -10.22 16.08
C GLU A 72 -10.48 -11.50 16.68
N ALA A 73 -11.09 -12.03 17.75
CA ALA A 73 -10.67 -13.29 18.33
C ALA A 73 -10.71 -14.44 17.30
N GLY A 74 -11.71 -14.43 16.40
CA GLY A 74 -11.77 -15.39 15.29
C GLY A 74 -10.66 -15.22 14.25
N LEU A 75 -10.26 -13.98 13.93
CA LEU A 75 -9.10 -13.72 13.06
C LEU A 75 -7.82 -14.22 13.72
N GLU A 76 -7.54 -13.79 14.95
CA GLU A 76 -6.32 -14.18 15.67
C GLU A 76 -6.22 -15.69 15.93
N TYR A 77 -7.34 -16.37 16.20
CA TYR A 77 -7.39 -17.83 16.25
C TYR A 77 -6.90 -18.46 14.94
N TYR A 78 -7.42 -18.00 13.80
CA TYR A 78 -7.06 -18.59 12.51
C TYR A 78 -5.63 -18.21 12.09
N ARG A 79 -5.14 -17.04 12.47
CA ARG A 79 -3.73 -16.66 12.35
C ARG A 79 -2.83 -17.64 13.11
N TRP A 80 -3.15 -17.93 14.37
CA TRP A 80 -2.44 -18.95 15.16
C TRP A 80 -2.50 -20.33 14.50
N PHE A 81 -3.67 -20.72 13.98
CA PHE A 81 -3.84 -22.00 13.30
C PHE A 81 -2.93 -22.12 12.06
N LEU A 82 -2.91 -21.09 11.20
CA LEU A 82 -2.05 -21.05 10.00
C LEU A 82 -0.56 -21.00 10.32
N ALA A 83 -0.17 -20.40 11.45
CA ALA A 83 1.22 -20.41 11.90
C ALA A 83 1.72 -21.83 12.24
N HIS A 84 0.83 -22.71 12.74
CA HIS A 84 1.15 -24.11 13.06
C HIS A 84 0.86 -25.08 11.90
N ASN A 85 -0.08 -24.73 11.02
CA ASN A 85 -0.50 -25.54 9.89
C ASN A 85 -0.43 -24.72 8.58
N PRO A 86 0.78 -24.42 8.07
CA PRO A 86 0.94 -23.64 6.85
C PRO A 86 0.19 -24.31 5.69
N ASN A 87 -0.57 -23.52 4.92
CA ASN A 87 -1.36 -23.95 3.76
C ASN A 87 -2.64 -24.76 4.07
N ASN A 88 -3.00 -25.02 5.32
CA ASN A 88 -4.27 -25.67 5.64
C ASN A 88 -5.41 -24.63 5.65
N LEU A 89 -6.24 -24.65 4.60
CA LEU A 89 -7.40 -23.77 4.49
C LEU A 89 -8.67 -24.35 5.13
N THR A 90 -8.60 -25.58 5.67
CA THR A 90 -9.78 -26.35 6.11
C THR A 90 -9.91 -26.48 7.64
N ASN A 91 -9.15 -25.69 8.40
CA ASN A 91 -9.09 -25.76 9.86
C ASN A 91 -8.82 -27.19 10.40
N GLY A 92 -8.09 -28.01 9.65
CA GLY A 92 -7.82 -29.42 10.01
C GLY A 92 -9.01 -30.38 9.84
N THR A 93 -10.18 -29.90 9.41
CA THR A 93 -11.39 -30.72 9.25
C THR A 93 -11.46 -31.45 7.92
N GLY A 94 -10.71 -30.99 6.91
CA GLY A 94 -10.82 -31.49 5.53
C GLY A 94 -12.08 -31.05 4.78
N LEU A 95 -12.97 -30.29 5.42
CA LEU A 95 -14.21 -29.77 4.83
C LEU A 95 -14.15 -28.24 4.71
N PRO A 96 -14.82 -27.65 3.71
CA PRO A 96 -14.94 -26.19 3.62
C PRO A 96 -15.72 -25.62 4.81
N GLY A 97 -15.36 -24.40 5.22
CA GLY A 97 -16.02 -23.67 6.29
C GLY A 97 -17.45 -23.20 5.92
N PRO A 98 -18.09 -22.38 6.77
CA PRO A 98 -17.47 -21.64 7.87
C PRO A 98 -17.22 -22.49 9.13
N TYR A 99 -16.18 -22.15 9.88
CA TYR A 99 -15.80 -22.77 11.15
C TYR A 99 -16.30 -21.93 12.32
N THR A 100 -16.91 -22.57 13.32
CA THR A 100 -17.38 -21.86 14.51
C THR A 100 -16.34 -21.93 15.62
N TYR A 101 -16.00 -20.78 16.20
CA TYR A 101 -15.11 -20.65 17.35
C TYR A 101 -15.85 -19.93 18.49
N THR A 102 -15.94 -20.57 19.64
CA THR A 102 -16.58 -19.98 20.83
C THR A 102 -15.55 -19.18 21.62
N VAL A 103 -15.89 -17.95 21.99
CA VAL A 103 -15.02 -17.08 22.80
C VAL A 103 -15.48 -17.14 24.25
N SER A 104 -14.62 -17.67 25.12
CA SER A 104 -14.89 -17.77 26.55
C SER A 104 -14.53 -16.48 27.29
N ASP A 105 -15.27 -16.18 28.36
CA ASP A 105 -14.96 -15.10 29.28
C ASP A 105 -13.89 -15.58 30.31
N PRO A 106 -12.80 -14.82 30.54
CA PRO A 106 -11.87 -15.09 31.64
C PRO A 106 -12.52 -15.20 33.03
N GLU A 107 -13.64 -14.52 33.26
CA GLU A 107 -14.42 -14.58 34.51
C GLU A 107 -15.38 -15.79 34.58
N GLY A 108 -15.50 -16.54 33.47
CA GLY A 108 -16.34 -17.72 33.33
C GLY A 108 -17.56 -17.50 32.42
N GLY A 109 -17.92 -18.53 31.64
CA GLY A 109 -19.01 -18.46 30.66
C GLY A 109 -18.54 -18.16 29.23
N THR A 110 -19.48 -17.85 28.34
CA THR A 110 -19.22 -17.53 26.93
C THR A 110 -19.60 -16.08 26.64
N LEU A 111 -18.73 -15.37 25.92
CA LEU A 111 -18.99 -14.00 25.44
C LEU A 111 -19.78 -14.02 24.12
N GLY A 112 -19.58 -15.07 23.34
CA GLY A 112 -20.26 -15.31 22.07
C GLY A 112 -19.49 -16.25 21.16
N SER A 113 -19.80 -16.19 19.87
CA SER A 113 -19.17 -17.05 18.87
C SER A 113 -18.76 -16.28 17.61
N ALA A 114 -17.65 -16.70 17.03
CA ALA A 114 -17.15 -16.25 15.74
C ALA A 114 -17.39 -17.33 14.69
N SER A 115 -17.82 -16.92 13.49
CA SER A 115 -17.95 -17.77 12.31
C SER A 115 -16.88 -17.36 11.29
N ILE A 116 -15.96 -18.27 10.99
CA ILE A 116 -14.74 -18.00 10.22
C ILE A 116 -14.83 -18.66 8.85
N SER A 117 -14.74 -17.88 7.78
CA SER A 117 -14.63 -18.33 6.39
C SER A 117 -13.25 -17.99 5.84
N VAL A 118 -12.67 -18.89 5.04
CA VAL A 118 -11.27 -18.82 4.62
C VAL A 118 -11.19 -19.08 3.12
N ALA A 119 -10.54 -18.19 2.39
CA ALA A 119 -10.33 -18.29 0.96
C ALA A 119 -8.85 -18.15 0.63
N GLY A 120 -8.28 -19.15 -0.07
CA GLY A 120 -6.92 -19.08 -0.59
C GLY A 120 -6.91 -18.45 -1.99
N ASN A 121 -6.15 -17.37 -2.16
CA ASN A 121 -5.95 -16.73 -3.45
C ASN A 121 -4.75 -17.37 -4.15
N SER A 122 -5.03 -18.28 -5.08
CA SER A 122 -4.00 -19.04 -5.80
C SER A 122 -3.74 -18.49 -7.20
N GLN A 123 -2.47 -18.56 -7.62
CA GLN A 123 -2.00 -18.26 -8.97
C GLN A 123 -1.00 -19.32 -9.40
N CYS A 124 -1.14 -19.85 -10.62
CA CYS A 124 -0.37 -21.01 -11.13
C CYS A 124 -0.40 -22.23 -10.18
N GLY A 125 -1.51 -22.44 -9.45
CA GLY A 125 -1.64 -23.51 -8.46
C GLY A 125 -0.96 -23.27 -7.11
N VAL A 126 -0.41 -22.07 -6.87
CA VAL A 126 0.30 -21.71 -5.64
C VAL A 126 -0.46 -20.60 -4.89
N ILE A 127 -0.71 -20.80 -3.60
CA ILE A 127 -1.35 -19.81 -2.72
C ILE A 127 -0.45 -18.58 -2.59
N GLN A 128 -0.97 -17.40 -2.93
CA GLN A 128 -0.28 -16.11 -2.82
C GLN A 128 -0.68 -15.36 -1.56
N SER A 129 -1.96 -15.42 -1.19
CA SER A 129 -2.51 -14.84 0.03
C SER A 129 -3.71 -15.64 0.52
N ILE A 130 -4.06 -15.47 1.79
CA ILE A 130 -5.22 -16.12 2.40
C ILE A 130 -6.12 -15.04 2.97
N ASP A 131 -7.36 -14.96 2.49
CA ASP A 131 -8.37 -14.06 3.00
C ASP A 131 -9.20 -14.77 4.07
N ILE A 132 -9.23 -14.21 5.27
CA ILE A 132 -9.94 -14.74 6.43
C ILE A 132 -11.04 -13.75 6.77
N THR A 133 -12.29 -14.21 6.69
CA THR A 133 -13.47 -13.44 7.08
C THR A 133 -14.00 -14.01 8.39
N SER A 134 -14.07 -13.19 9.43
CA SER A 134 -14.57 -13.59 10.76
C SER A 134 -15.81 -12.76 11.10
N GLN A 135 -16.95 -13.42 11.30
CA GLN A 135 -18.19 -12.81 11.75
C GLN A 135 -18.40 -13.11 13.23
N GLY A 136 -18.29 -12.09 14.08
CA GLY A 136 -18.56 -12.20 15.52
C GLY A 136 -20.01 -11.91 15.87
N ALA A 137 -20.56 -12.70 16.79
CA ALA A 137 -21.86 -12.48 17.41
C ALA A 137 -21.73 -12.59 18.93
N SER A 138 -22.22 -11.57 19.65
CA SER A 138 -22.26 -11.56 21.11
C SER A 138 -23.48 -12.31 21.65
N ASP A 139 -23.30 -13.07 22.74
CA ASP A 139 -24.39 -13.72 23.45
C ASP A 139 -25.35 -12.72 24.12
N SER A 140 -24.87 -11.48 24.40
CA SER A 140 -25.70 -10.41 24.94
C SER A 140 -26.80 -9.95 23.97
N ASN A 141 -26.50 -9.96 22.67
CA ASN A 141 -27.47 -9.72 21.59
C ASN A 141 -26.91 -10.19 20.24
N THR A 142 -27.45 -11.30 19.72
CA THR A 142 -27.01 -11.92 18.46
C THR A 142 -27.45 -11.16 17.20
N THR A 143 -28.27 -10.11 17.35
CA THR A 143 -28.72 -9.25 16.25
C THR A 143 -27.59 -8.35 15.74
N PHE A 144 -26.71 -7.90 16.64
CA PHE A 144 -25.63 -6.97 16.31
C PHE A 144 -24.35 -7.72 15.96
N LYS A 145 -24.32 -8.34 14.79
CA LYS A 145 -23.13 -9.02 14.26
C LYS A 145 -22.15 -8.03 13.66
N ARG A 146 -20.86 -8.36 13.73
CA ARG A 146 -19.76 -7.58 13.10
C ARG A 146 -18.91 -8.53 12.28
N THR A 147 -18.49 -8.10 11.09
CA THR A 147 -17.71 -8.93 10.17
C THR A 147 -16.39 -8.24 9.86
N LEU A 148 -15.30 -8.94 10.09
CA LEU A 148 -13.95 -8.48 9.79
C LEU A 148 -13.33 -9.31 8.69
N LEU A 149 -12.54 -8.66 7.84
CA LEU A 149 -11.72 -9.29 6.82
C LEU A 149 -10.24 -9.01 7.11
N GLY A 150 -9.45 -10.07 7.24
CA GLY A 150 -8.01 -10.03 7.30
C GLY A 150 -7.37 -10.73 6.11
N ARG A 151 -6.47 -10.04 5.39
CA ARG A 151 -5.61 -10.69 4.36
C ARG A 151 -4.29 -11.10 4.99
N TYR A 152 -4.07 -12.40 5.06
CA TYR A 152 -2.89 -13.02 5.63
C TYR A 152 -1.90 -13.39 4.53
N MET A 153 -0.74 -12.72 4.53
CA MET A 153 0.38 -13.01 3.62
C MET A 153 1.68 -12.48 4.21
N ARG A 154 2.81 -12.83 3.59
CA ARG A 154 4.09 -12.16 3.90
C ARG A 154 4.05 -10.74 3.38
N ARG A 155 4.59 -9.79 4.14
CA ARG A 155 4.63 -8.39 3.73
C ARG A 155 5.42 -8.26 2.43
N SER A 156 4.78 -7.75 1.39
CA SER A 156 5.40 -7.59 0.07
C SER A 156 6.39 -6.42 0.04
N VAL A 157 7.37 -6.48 -0.86
CA VAL A 157 8.20 -5.33 -1.21
C VAL A 157 7.38 -4.13 -1.71
N ALA A 158 6.17 -4.37 -2.23
CA ALA A 158 5.22 -3.36 -2.67
C ALA A 158 4.85 -2.29 -1.60
N ALA A 159 5.12 -2.58 -0.31
CA ALA A 159 4.93 -1.65 0.79
C ALA A 159 6.00 -0.54 0.90
N TYR A 160 7.03 -0.58 0.06
CA TYR A 160 8.12 0.39 0.04
C TYR A 160 8.09 1.21 -1.25
N SER A 161 8.53 2.46 -1.18
CA SER A 161 8.88 3.21 -2.41
C SER A 161 10.23 2.72 -2.93
N TYR A 162 11.20 2.57 -2.03
CA TYR A 162 12.54 2.04 -2.34
C TYR A 162 13.01 1.05 -1.29
N LEU A 163 13.60 -0.04 -1.77
CA LEU A 163 14.23 -1.07 -0.95
C LEU A 163 15.59 -1.42 -1.56
N LEU A 164 16.67 -1.06 -0.86
CA LEU A 164 18.03 -1.08 -1.41
C LEU A 164 19.00 -1.95 -0.60
N ASN A 165 20.00 -2.55 -1.26
CA ASN A 165 21.07 -3.30 -0.59
C ASN A 165 22.44 -2.60 -0.67
N SER A 166 22.44 -1.27 -0.81
CA SER A 166 23.66 -0.50 -1.09
C SER A 166 23.59 0.92 -0.54
N ASN A 167 24.76 1.56 -0.43
CA ASN A 167 24.82 2.97 -0.10
C ASN A 167 24.22 3.82 -1.24
N VAL A 168 23.43 4.83 -0.91
CA VAL A 168 22.68 5.60 -1.90
C VAL A 168 22.63 7.09 -1.58
N TRP A 169 22.51 7.89 -2.63
CA TRP A 169 22.22 9.32 -2.52
C TRP A 169 20.88 9.64 -3.20
N ALA A 170 19.89 10.01 -2.41
CA ALA A 170 18.65 10.61 -2.85
C ALA A 170 18.83 12.13 -2.90
N GLY A 171 19.09 12.67 -4.10
CA GLY A 171 19.33 14.11 -4.32
C GLY A 171 18.10 14.98 -4.05
N ALA A 172 18.32 16.29 -3.91
CA ALA A 172 17.30 17.29 -3.55
C ALA A 172 16.15 17.44 -4.55
N ASP A 173 16.32 16.98 -5.79
CA ASP A 173 15.28 17.01 -6.84
C ASP A 173 14.32 15.81 -6.81
N ARG A 174 14.35 15.01 -5.72
CA ARG A 174 13.47 13.86 -5.51
C ARG A 174 12.35 14.20 -4.55
N ALA A 175 11.11 13.87 -4.92
CA ALA A 175 9.97 13.83 -4.03
C ALA A 175 9.55 12.38 -3.80
N ILE A 176 9.71 11.89 -2.57
CA ILE A 176 9.53 10.48 -2.22
C ILE A 176 8.34 10.33 -1.27
N THR A 177 7.35 9.54 -1.70
CA THR A 177 6.18 9.16 -0.92
C THR A 177 6.21 7.67 -0.61
N GLY A 178 6.19 7.33 0.68
CA GLY A 178 6.27 5.94 1.16
C GLY A 178 7.63 5.56 1.76
N GLN A 179 7.70 4.37 2.34
CA GLN A 179 8.87 3.91 3.09
C GLN A 179 10.10 3.80 2.18
N TYR A 180 11.23 4.32 2.65
CA TYR A 180 12.52 4.25 1.95
C TYR A 180 13.51 3.48 2.83
N PHE A 181 14.00 2.34 2.35
CA PHE A 181 14.87 1.48 3.11
C PHE A 181 16.17 1.17 2.37
N SER A 182 17.28 1.09 3.10
CA SER A 182 18.51 0.48 2.61
C SER A 182 19.23 -0.35 3.68
N ASN A 183 19.77 -1.50 3.29
CA ASN A 183 20.76 -2.20 4.12
C ASN A 183 22.08 -1.42 4.24
N GLY A 184 22.34 -0.48 3.34
CA GLY A 184 23.46 0.45 3.39
C GLY A 184 23.09 1.81 3.96
N GLY A 185 24.04 2.75 3.88
CA GLY A 185 23.86 4.13 4.29
C GLY A 185 23.08 4.96 3.27
N ILE A 186 22.29 5.91 3.76
CA ILE A 186 21.43 6.74 2.95
C ILE A 186 21.83 8.20 3.15
N ARG A 187 22.17 8.87 2.05
CA ARG A 187 22.13 10.32 2.00
C ARG A 187 20.79 10.79 1.44
N MET A 188 19.99 11.44 2.26
CA MET A 188 18.66 11.93 1.95
C MET A 188 18.63 13.47 1.89
N ASP A 189 18.74 14.02 0.67
CA ASP A 189 18.56 15.45 0.40
C ASP A 189 17.19 15.78 -0.21
N GLY A 190 16.49 14.77 -0.75
CA GLY A 190 15.13 14.91 -1.28
C GLY A 190 14.08 15.02 -0.17
N SER A 191 12.83 15.32 -0.55
CA SER A 191 11.72 15.38 0.41
C SER A 191 11.10 14.00 0.65
N ASN A 192 10.91 13.60 1.90
CA ASN A 192 10.10 12.44 2.29
C ASN A 192 8.90 12.79 3.17
N ASN A 193 7.87 11.95 3.11
CA ASN A 193 6.69 12.01 3.99
C ASN A 193 6.44 10.73 4.80
N SER A 194 7.40 9.80 4.81
CA SER A 194 7.33 8.50 5.49
C SER A 194 8.71 8.12 6.02
N ASP A 195 8.78 7.01 6.76
CA ASP A 195 10.01 6.47 7.34
C ASP A 195 11.13 6.27 6.30
N VAL A 196 12.33 6.75 6.65
CA VAL A 196 13.58 6.52 5.93
C VAL A 196 14.50 5.75 6.86
N SER A 197 14.80 4.50 6.53
CA SER A 197 15.46 3.58 7.45
C SER A 197 16.73 3.00 6.85
N SER A 198 17.83 3.09 7.59
CA SER A 198 19.08 2.38 7.26
C SER A 198 19.30 1.23 8.24
N ALA A 199 19.77 0.09 7.74
CA ALA A 199 20.21 -1.01 8.60
C ALA A 199 21.52 -0.68 9.34
N LEU A 200 22.31 0.28 8.85
CA LEU A 200 23.55 0.69 9.47
C LEU A 200 23.29 1.70 10.59
N THR A 201 24.04 1.58 11.68
CA THR A 201 24.13 2.65 12.68
C THR A 201 24.97 3.81 12.14
N THR A 202 26.11 3.48 11.51
CA THR A 202 27.01 4.45 10.90
C THR A 202 27.66 3.92 9.62
N TRP A 203 28.10 4.82 8.74
CA TRP A 203 28.79 4.49 7.48
C TRP A 203 29.75 5.61 7.05
N ASN A 204 30.55 5.35 6.01
CA ASN A 204 31.47 6.32 5.43
C ASN A 204 30.83 7.04 4.23
N CYS A 205 30.40 8.29 4.43
CA CYS A 205 29.87 9.11 3.35
C CYS A 205 31.01 9.84 2.63
N THR A 206 31.31 9.40 1.41
CA THR A 206 32.35 9.99 0.55
C THR A 206 31.76 10.97 -0.49
N SER A 207 32.63 11.61 -1.27
CA SER A 207 32.23 12.53 -2.34
C SER A 207 31.41 11.87 -3.46
N SER A 208 31.48 10.54 -3.62
CA SER A 208 30.62 9.81 -4.58
C SER A 208 29.15 9.79 -4.17
N TYR A 209 28.86 10.06 -2.90
CA TYR A 209 27.53 10.32 -2.35
C TYR A 209 27.32 11.83 -2.09
N GLY A 210 28.12 12.68 -2.75
CA GLY A 210 28.09 14.13 -2.64
C GLY A 210 28.66 14.70 -1.34
N CYS A 211 29.20 13.89 -0.41
CA CYS A 211 29.67 14.39 0.89
C CYS A 211 31.03 15.08 0.72
N SER A 212 31.08 16.39 0.98
CA SER A 212 32.29 17.20 0.90
C SER A 212 32.34 18.21 2.06
N PRO A 213 33.24 18.05 3.04
CA PRO A 213 34.19 16.95 3.19
C PRO A 213 33.50 15.59 3.41
N ALA A 214 34.24 14.50 3.22
CA ALA A 214 33.75 13.17 3.58
C ALA A 214 33.43 13.10 5.08
N VAL A 215 32.36 12.39 5.44
CA VAL A 215 31.90 12.25 6.82
C VAL A 215 32.05 10.79 7.24
N ASN A 216 32.88 10.55 8.25
CA ASN A 216 33.12 9.23 8.82
C ASN A 216 33.41 9.36 10.33
N PRO A 217 32.56 8.83 11.23
CA PRO A 217 31.33 8.09 10.95
C PRO A 217 30.15 9.03 10.66
N ALA A 218 29.43 8.79 9.57
CA ALA A 218 28.12 9.39 9.35
C ALA A 218 27.01 8.50 9.91
N ALA A 219 25.90 9.06 10.38
CA ALA A 219 24.71 8.28 10.76
C ALA A 219 24.18 7.48 9.56
N GLY A 220 23.54 6.32 9.82
CA GLY A 220 22.93 5.46 8.80
C GLY A 220 22.11 6.21 7.77
N VAL A 221 21.33 7.21 8.22
CA VAL A 221 20.67 8.21 7.39
C VAL A 221 21.21 9.60 7.74
N LEU A 222 21.66 10.33 6.72
CA LEU A 222 22.15 11.72 6.83
C LEU A 222 21.62 12.54 5.65
N GLY A 223 21.65 13.86 5.74
CA GLY A 223 21.38 14.73 4.59
C GLY A 223 20.66 16.01 4.97
N SER A 224 20.20 16.72 3.95
CA SER A 224 19.52 18.03 4.07
C SER A 224 18.04 17.99 3.71
N GLY A 225 17.50 16.80 3.44
CA GLY A 225 16.10 16.61 3.05
C GLY A 225 15.11 16.93 4.18
N SER A 226 13.88 17.28 3.82
CA SER A 226 12.78 17.46 4.77
C SER A 226 12.35 16.11 5.35
N GLY A 227 11.85 16.08 6.60
CA GLY A 227 11.32 14.85 7.20
C GLY A 227 12.35 14.05 8.00
N SER A 228 13.40 14.71 8.50
CA SER A 228 14.46 14.10 9.32
C SER A 228 13.98 13.47 10.63
N ALA A 229 12.81 13.86 11.14
CA ALA A 229 12.17 13.21 12.28
C ALA A 229 11.70 11.77 11.99
N LEU A 230 11.59 11.39 10.71
CA LEU A 230 11.22 10.05 10.25
C LEU A 230 12.44 9.22 9.84
N TRP A 231 13.65 9.68 10.16
CA TRP A 231 14.89 8.99 9.81
C TRP A 231 15.31 8.05 10.93
N HIS A 232 15.42 6.76 10.62
CA HIS A 232 15.76 5.71 11.56
C HIS A 232 17.10 5.07 11.18
N ASN A 233 17.95 4.87 12.18
CA ASN A 233 19.21 4.16 12.05
C ASN A 233 19.11 2.80 12.74
N SER A 234 19.97 1.86 12.37
CA SER A 234 20.01 0.52 13.00
C SER A 234 18.73 -0.29 12.85
N ALA A 235 18.02 -0.15 11.72
CA ALA A 235 16.88 -1.01 11.40
C ALA A 235 17.34 -2.46 11.12
N ALA A 236 16.43 -3.42 11.24
CA ALA A 236 16.73 -4.80 10.85
C ALA A 236 17.04 -4.88 9.35
N SER A 237 18.11 -5.59 8.98
CA SER A 237 18.46 -5.80 7.57
C SER A 237 17.42 -6.67 6.87
N ILE A 238 17.11 -6.34 5.62
CA ILE A 238 16.21 -7.13 4.78
C ILE A 238 17.03 -8.11 3.95
N ASP A 239 16.62 -9.37 3.92
CA ASP A 239 17.30 -10.42 3.16
C ASP A 239 16.98 -10.34 1.65
N PHE A 240 17.90 -9.76 0.89
CA PHE A 240 17.81 -9.70 -0.58
C PHE A 240 18.03 -11.05 -1.27
N ALA A 241 18.72 -12.00 -0.63
CA ALA A 241 18.85 -13.34 -1.17
C ALA A 241 17.51 -14.08 -1.06
N GLY A 242 16.77 -13.86 0.03
CA GLY A 242 15.39 -14.30 0.24
C GLY A 242 14.41 -13.83 -0.83
N ILE A 243 14.58 -12.61 -1.35
CA ILE A 243 13.78 -12.05 -2.47
C ILE A 243 13.98 -12.87 -3.77
N ALA A 244 15.15 -13.48 -3.95
CA ALA A 244 15.54 -14.27 -5.13
C ALA A 244 14.92 -15.67 -5.23
N THR A 245 14.32 -16.14 -4.13
CA THR A 245 14.43 -17.55 -3.73
C THR A 245 13.74 -18.60 -4.61
N SER A 246 13.15 -18.25 -5.76
CA SER A 246 13.04 -19.27 -6.79
C SER A 246 12.76 -18.79 -8.22
N LEU A 247 13.73 -18.16 -8.88
CA LEU A 247 13.66 -17.96 -10.33
C LEU A 247 13.45 -19.30 -11.07
N THR A 248 14.01 -20.41 -10.55
CA THR A 248 13.76 -21.77 -11.06
C THR A 248 12.30 -22.20 -10.91
N ASN A 249 11.67 -22.03 -9.75
CA ASN A 249 10.25 -22.40 -9.61
C ASN A 249 9.37 -21.48 -10.45
N LEU A 250 9.68 -20.18 -10.57
CA LEU A 250 8.94 -19.27 -11.45
C LEU A 250 9.01 -19.73 -12.92
N LYS A 251 10.17 -20.18 -13.38
CA LYS A 251 10.31 -20.83 -14.69
C LYS A 251 9.39 -22.04 -14.81
N THR A 252 9.42 -22.94 -13.82
CA THR A 252 8.57 -24.14 -13.81
C THR A 252 7.09 -23.78 -13.81
N TYR A 253 6.65 -22.82 -12.98
CA TYR A 253 5.25 -22.37 -12.93
C TYR A 253 4.79 -21.74 -14.25
N ALA A 254 5.65 -20.99 -14.93
CA ALA A 254 5.34 -20.46 -16.24
C ALA A 254 5.20 -21.58 -17.30
N GLN A 255 6.04 -22.61 -17.22
CA GLN A 255 6.02 -23.74 -18.17
C GLN A 255 4.86 -24.71 -17.94
N THR A 256 4.54 -25.04 -16.68
CA THR A 256 3.59 -26.12 -16.34
C THR A 256 2.31 -25.62 -15.67
N GLY A 257 2.33 -24.45 -15.05
CA GLY A 257 1.19 -23.85 -14.34
C GLY A 257 0.24 -23.05 -15.24
N GLY A 258 0.47 -23.05 -16.56
CA GLY A 258 -0.37 -22.35 -17.54
C GLY A 258 -0.02 -20.87 -17.72
N GLY A 259 1.20 -20.45 -17.38
CA GLY A 259 1.73 -19.12 -17.67
C GLY A 259 2.25 -18.98 -19.10
N LEU A 260 2.92 -17.86 -19.39
CA LEU A 260 3.62 -17.66 -20.66
C LEU A 260 5.12 -17.86 -20.45
N TYR A 261 5.73 -18.73 -21.24
CA TYR A 261 7.17 -18.99 -21.21
C TYR A 261 7.79 -18.72 -22.58
N PHE A 262 8.86 -17.93 -22.58
CA PHE A 262 9.63 -17.57 -23.76
C PHE A 262 11.07 -18.05 -23.59
N ALA A 263 11.43 -19.08 -24.35
CA ALA A 263 12.77 -19.64 -24.41
C ALA A 263 13.78 -18.64 -25.00
N PRO A 264 15.10 -18.88 -24.88
CA PRO A 264 16.11 -18.01 -25.45
C PRO A 264 15.89 -17.83 -26.96
N SER A 265 15.87 -16.59 -27.40
CA SER A 265 15.82 -16.18 -28.79
C SER A 265 17.11 -16.59 -29.51
N THR A 266 17.03 -16.88 -30.81
CA THR A 266 18.25 -17.14 -31.61
C THR A 266 19.00 -15.85 -31.93
N GLY A 267 20.31 -15.93 -32.16
CA GLY A 267 21.19 -14.78 -32.45
C GLY A 267 22.17 -14.46 -31.33
N SER A 268 22.95 -13.40 -31.53
CA SER A 268 23.93 -12.93 -30.54
C SER A 268 23.24 -12.41 -29.29
N VAL A 269 23.79 -12.69 -28.10
CA VAL A 269 23.26 -12.25 -26.80
C VAL A 269 23.00 -10.74 -26.78
N ASN A 270 23.88 -9.97 -27.45
CA ASN A 270 23.78 -8.51 -27.54
C ASN A 270 22.67 -8.02 -28.48
N SER A 271 22.18 -8.85 -29.40
CA SER A 271 21.19 -8.47 -30.42
C SER A 271 19.86 -9.24 -30.31
N ARG A 272 19.65 -9.97 -29.21
CA ARG A 272 18.46 -10.80 -29.00
C ARG A 272 17.71 -10.46 -27.71
N GLY A 273 16.44 -10.83 -27.69
CA GLY A 273 15.52 -10.72 -26.57
C GLY A 273 14.08 -10.55 -27.04
N TYR A 274 13.22 -10.07 -26.15
CA TYR A 274 11.78 -9.89 -26.42
C TYR A 274 11.33 -8.48 -26.08
N HIS A 275 10.48 -7.90 -26.91
CA HIS A 275 9.84 -6.63 -26.61
C HIS A 275 8.34 -6.88 -26.40
N MET A 276 7.86 -6.53 -25.21
CA MET A 276 6.52 -6.80 -24.73
C MET A 276 5.77 -5.49 -24.54
N ILE A 277 4.73 -5.29 -25.35
CA ILE A 277 3.89 -4.09 -25.33
C ILE A 277 2.52 -4.47 -24.77
N PHE A 278 2.26 -4.07 -23.53
CA PHE A 278 0.98 -4.32 -22.86
C PHE A 278 -0.12 -3.43 -23.42
N LYS A 279 -1.33 -4.00 -23.55
CA LYS A 279 -2.52 -3.31 -24.04
C LYS A 279 -3.60 -3.26 -22.98
N SER A 280 -4.38 -2.18 -22.99
CA SER A 280 -5.49 -1.95 -22.07
C SER A 280 -6.59 -3.02 -22.10
N ASN A 281 -6.64 -3.85 -23.15
CA ASN A 281 -7.56 -4.98 -23.28
C ASN A 281 -7.08 -6.28 -22.60
N GLY A 282 -5.98 -6.26 -21.85
CA GLY A 282 -5.44 -7.44 -21.14
C GLY A 282 -4.59 -8.37 -22.00
N THR A 283 -4.17 -7.92 -23.17
CA THR A 283 -3.26 -8.66 -24.06
C THR A 283 -1.88 -8.00 -24.11
N VAL A 284 -0.89 -8.74 -24.58
CA VAL A 284 0.49 -8.28 -24.79
C VAL A 284 0.92 -8.61 -26.21
N ASP A 285 1.38 -7.61 -26.96
CA ASP A 285 2.10 -7.86 -28.21
C ASP A 285 3.52 -8.25 -27.87
N VAL A 286 3.97 -9.40 -28.38
CA VAL A 286 5.33 -9.89 -28.17
C VAL A 286 6.08 -9.85 -29.49
N TYR A 287 7.13 -9.05 -29.51
CA TYR A 287 8.08 -8.99 -30.61
C TYR A 287 9.36 -9.70 -30.21
N ARG A 288 9.96 -10.38 -31.18
CA ARG A 288 11.30 -10.91 -31.07
C ARG A 288 12.29 -9.87 -31.57
N VAL A 289 13.22 -9.45 -30.72
CA VAL A 289 14.30 -8.53 -31.09
C VAL A 289 15.32 -9.29 -31.92
N THR A 290 15.65 -8.74 -33.10
CA THR A 290 16.63 -9.31 -34.04
C THR A 290 17.88 -8.44 -34.19
N GLY A 291 17.82 -7.20 -33.73
CA GLY A 291 18.93 -6.26 -33.79
C GLY A 291 18.80 -5.15 -32.76
N THR A 292 19.92 -4.70 -32.23
CA THR A 292 20.04 -3.63 -31.23
C THR A 292 21.08 -2.61 -31.68
N THR A 293 20.95 -1.38 -31.21
CA THR A 293 21.97 -0.34 -31.39
C THR A 293 22.87 -0.29 -30.15
N GLY A 294 24.17 -0.49 -30.34
CA GLY A 294 25.18 -0.35 -29.30
C GLY A 294 25.44 1.12 -28.99
N ILE A 295 25.36 1.49 -27.72
CA ILE A 295 25.58 2.85 -27.22
C ILE A 295 26.56 2.81 -26.05
N THR A 296 27.49 3.75 -26.01
CA THR A 296 28.40 3.90 -24.87
C THR A 296 27.67 4.56 -23.69
N GLY A 297 27.59 3.84 -22.58
CA GLY A 297 27.09 4.31 -21.29
C GLY A 297 28.11 4.07 -20.18
N TYR A 298 27.92 4.72 -19.05
CA TYR A 298 28.73 4.52 -17.84
C TYR A 298 27.82 4.06 -16.70
N PRO A 299 27.72 2.75 -16.41
CA PRO A 299 26.77 2.22 -15.43
C PRO A 299 26.96 2.76 -14.02
N ASP A 300 28.20 2.91 -13.57
CA ASP A 300 28.56 3.43 -12.26
C ASP A 300 29.10 4.87 -12.33
N GLY A 301 29.10 5.47 -13.54
CA GLY A 301 29.68 6.77 -13.83
C GLY A 301 31.21 6.76 -13.97
N SER A 302 31.88 5.60 -13.91
CA SER A 302 33.34 5.49 -13.95
C SER A 302 33.87 4.79 -15.20
N THR A 303 33.28 3.65 -15.57
CA THR A 303 33.78 2.79 -16.65
C THR A 303 32.84 2.80 -17.84
N ALA A 304 33.37 3.08 -19.03
CA ALA A 304 32.60 3.06 -20.27
C ALA A 304 32.28 1.62 -20.69
N THR A 305 31.01 1.34 -20.93
CA THR A 305 30.51 0.05 -21.41
C THR A 305 29.62 0.27 -22.62
N THR A 306 29.74 -0.59 -23.63
CA THR A 306 28.80 -0.60 -24.75
C THR A 306 27.56 -1.39 -24.36
N GLU A 307 26.42 -0.72 -24.37
CA GLU A 307 25.12 -1.26 -23.98
C GLU A 307 24.22 -1.41 -25.20
N TYR A 308 23.39 -2.45 -25.20
CA TYR A 308 22.55 -2.81 -26.33
C TYR A 308 21.07 -2.68 -25.97
N ASN A 309 20.71 -1.53 -25.39
CA ASN A 309 19.39 -1.28 -24.81
C ASN A 309 18.39 -0.65 -25.79
N ILE A 310 18.83 -0.26 -26.99
CA ILE A 310 17.98 0.35 -28.02
C ILE A 310 17.67 -0.71 -29.08
N ILE A 311 16.40 -0.94 -29.37
CA ILE A 311 15.95 -1.86 -30.42
C ILE A 311 16.19 -1.22 -31.79
N ALA A 312 16.88 -1.92 -32.68
CA ALA A 312 17.08 -1.52 -34.07
C ALA A 312 16.10 -2.23 -35.01
N THR A 313 15.93 -3.55 -34.83
CA THR A 313 15.01 -4.37 -35.62
C THR A 313 14.32 -5.42 -34.75
N GLN A 314 13.07 -5.70 -35.05
CA GLN A 314 12.25 -6.69 -34.35
C GLN A 314 11.16 -7.25 -35.27
N ASN A 315 10.70 -8.46 -34.97
CA ASN A 315 9.62 -9.13 -35.70
C ASN A 315 8.48 -9.48 -34.73
N LEU A 316 7.23 -9.23 -35.11
CA LEU A 316 6.07 -9.62 -34.30
C LEU A 316 5.98 -11.15 -34.23
N LEU A 317 5.90 -11.71 -33.02
CA LEU A 317 5.59 -13.13 -32.80
C LEU A 317 4.08 -13.34 -32.69
N GLY A 318 3.39 -12.41 -32.04
CA GLY A 318 1.93 -12.45 -31.92
C GLY A 318 1.41 -11.56 -30.81
N ASN A 319 0.09 -11.59 -30.66
CA ASN A 319 -0.63 -11.00 -29.54
C ASN A 319 -1.09 -12.13 -28.60
N TYR A 320 -0.74 -12.03 -27.33
CA TYR A 320 -1.00 -13.07 -26.33
C TYR A 320 -1.92 -12.53 -25.25
N THR A 321 -2.90 -13.32 -24.81
CA THR A 321 -3.70 -13.00 -23.63
C THR A 321 -2.96 -13.49 -22.39
N VAL A 322 -2.84 -12.66 -21.35
CA VAL A 322 -2.25 -13.09 -20.08
C VAL A 322 -3.24 -14.03 -19.36
N PRO A 323 -2.88 -15.30 -19.10
CA PRO A 323 -3.83 -16.27 -18.52
C PRO A 323 -4.28 -15.87 -17.11
N SER A 324 -5.60 -15.86 -16.85
CA SER A 324 -6.16 -15.46 -15.56
C SER A 324 -5.82 -16.38 -14.39
N GLY A 325 -5.61 -17.69 -14.69
CA GLY A 325 -5.20 -18.70 -13.70
C GLY A 325 -3.70 -18.67 -13.37
N CYS A 326 -2.87 -18.08 -14.24
CA CYS A 326 -1.43 -17.97 -14.05
C CYS A 326 -0.89 -16.71 -14.73
N ARG A 327 -0.94 -15.60 -13.99
CA ARG A 327 -0.49 -14.27 -14.45
C ARG A 327 1.03 -14.10 -14.35
N LEU A 328 1.76 -15.08 -14.88
CA LEU A 328 3.22 -15.13 -14.87
C LEU A 328 3.75 -15.25 -16.29
N ILE A 329 4.68 -14.37 -16.64
CA ILE A 329 5.43 -14.38 -17.89
C ILE A 329 6.90 -14.60 -17.54
N PHE A 330 7.51 -15.65 -18.08
CA PHE A 330 8.93 -15.95 -17.87
C PHE A 330 9.70 -15.88 -19.19
N VAL A 331 10.83 -15.16 -19.17
CA VAL A 331 11.65 -14.88 -20.34
C VAL A 331 13.11 -15.20 -20.03
N GLU A 332 13.74 -16.04 -20.84
CA GLU A 332 15.16 -16.43 -20.69
C GLU A 332 16.14 -15.53 -21.45
N ASP A 333 15.73 -14.31 -21.75
CA ASP A 333 16.54 -13.29 -22.41
C ASP A 333 16.15 -11.91 -21.86
N ARG A 334 16.87 -10.88 -22.32
CA ARG A 334 16.51 -9.48 -22.06
C ARG A 334 15.11 -9.18 -22.55
N VAL A 335 14.40 -8.36 -21.77
CA VAL A 335 13.04 -7.95 -22.10
C VAL A 335 12.86 -6.45 -22.05
N TRP A 336 12.30 -5.89 -23.12
CA TRP A 336 11.82 -4.51 -23.16
C TRP A 336 10.34 -4.51 -22.81
N VAL A 337 9.92 -3.65 -21.89
CA VAL A 337 8.53 -3.61 -21.41
C VAL A 337 7.98 -2.20 -21.44
N GLU A 338 6.86 -2.02 -22.12
CA GLU A 338 6.11 -0.75 -22.18
C GLU A 338 4.60 -1.00 -22.33
N GLY A 339 3.82 0.08 -22.29
CA GLY A 339 2.40 0.07 -22.64
C GLY A 339 1.46 0.23 -21.46
N VAL A 340 0.26 -0.34 -21.57
CA VAL A 340 -0.82 -0.17 -20.58
C VAL A 340 -1.22 -1.54 -20.03
N VAL A 341 -0.98 -1.76 -18.74
CA VAL A 341 -1.24 -3.03 -18.06
C VAL A 341 -2.69 -3.07 -17.59
N SER A 342 -3.41 -4.13 -17.95
CA SER A 342 -4.77 -4.41 -17.50
C SER A 342 -4.81 -5.73 -16.75
N GLY A 343 -5.31 -5.70 -15.52
CA GLY A 343 -5.17 -6.82 -14.58
C GLY A 343 -3.77 -6.91 -13.95
N LYS A 344 -3.56 -7.94 -13.13
CA LYS A 344 -2.27 -8.20 -12.48
C LYS A 344 -1.39 -9.05 -13.38
N VAL A 345 -0.10 -8.71 -13.46
CA VAL A 345 0.88 -9.51 -14.20
C VAL A 345 2.26 -9.40 -13.57
N THR A 346 2.97 -10.53 -13.56
CA THR A 346 4.37 -10.59 -13.18
C THR A 346 5.20 -11.08 -14.35
N ILE A 347 6.22 -10.31 -14.72
CA ILE A 347 7.22 -10.71 -15.70
C ILE A 347 8.55 -11.01 -15.02
N VAL A 348 9.22 -12.05 -15.47
CA VAL A 348 10.51 -12.48 -14.98
C VAL A 348 11.48 -12.59 -16.16
N ALA A 349 12.61 -11.90 -16.07
CA ALA A 349 13.74 -12.04 -16.99
C ALA A 349 14.92 -12.67 -16.25
N ALA A 350 15.15 -13.96 -16.48
CA ALA A 350 16.15 -14.76 -15.77
C ALA A 350 16.56 -16.02 -16.55
N THR A 351 17.78 -16.47 -16.34
CA THR A 351 18.34 -17.73 -16.83
C THR A 351 18.90 -18.55 -15.66
N PRO A 352 18.03 -19.05 -14.75
CA PRO A 352 18.46 -19.63 -13.48
C PRO A 352 19.30 -20.92 -13.62
N SER A 353 19.36 -21.52 -14.81
CA SER A 353 20.13 -22.72 -15.12
C SER A 353 21.37 -22.46 -15.99
N ASP A 354 21.57 -21.22 -16.45
CA ASP A 354 22.68 -20.83 -17.32
C ASP A 354 23.44 -19.65 -16.69
N THR A 355 24.71 -19.86 -16.39
CA THR A 355 25.59 -18.81 -15.85
C THR A 355 26.30 -17.99 -16.94
N GLY A 356 26.15 -18.39 -18.22
CA GLY A 356 26.75 -17.71 -19.36
C GLY A 356 25.99 -16.48 -19.83
N THR A 357 24.76 -16.27 -19.35
CA THR A 357 23.95 -15.09 -19.64
C THR A 357 23.27 -14.57 -18.37
N THR A 358 23.06 -13.25 -18.30
CA THR A 358 22.40 -12.58 -17.18
C THR A 358 21.39 -11.58 -17.74
N PRO A 359 20.17 -12.05 -18.05
CA PRO A 359 19.16 -11.20 -18.67
C PRO A 359 18.67 -10.11 -17.72
N TYR A 360 18.18 -9.03 -18.31
CA TYR A 360 17.69 -7.87 -17.60
C TYR A 360 16.45 -7.24 -18.24
N VAL A 361 15.73 -6.45 -17.43
CA VAL A 361 14.54 -5.73 -17.87
C VAL A 361 14.91 -4.33 -18.32
N ILE A 362 14.32 -3.87 -19.41
CA ILE A 362 14.52 -2.54 -19.99
C ILE A 362 13.17 -1.86 -20.09
N LEU A 363 13.08 -0.60 -19.65
CA LEU A 363 11.88 0.22 -19.66
C LEU A 363 12.03 1.34 -20.71
N PRO A 364 11.75 1.06 -22.00
CA PRO A 364 12.01 2.02 -23.07
C PRO A 364 11.04 3.22 -23.09
N ASN A 365 9.88 3.10 -22.45
CA ASN A 365 8.79 4.06 -22.56
C ASN A 365 7.85 3.98 -21.34
N ASN A 366 6.75 4.73 -21.38
CA ASN A 366 5.75 4.70 -20.32
C ASN A 366 5.17 3.29 -20.12
N LEU A 367 4.92 2.96 -18.86
CA LEU A 367 4.25 1.75 -18.44
C LEU A 367 3.22 2.14 -17.40
N THR A 368 1.93 2.15 -17.74
CA THR A 368 0.87 2.64 -16.85
C THR A 368 -0.20 1.58 -16.64
N TYR A 369 -1.07 1.78 -15.66
CA TYR A 369 -2.24 0.93 -15.46
C TYR A 369 -3.44 1.39 -16.28
N ALA A 370 -4.25 0.42 -16.73
CA ALA A 370 -5.54 0.70 -17.36
C ALA A 370 -6.56 1.29 -16.37
N THR A 371 -6.46 0.87 -15.09
CA THR A 371 -7.29 1.30 -13.96
C THR A 371 -6.42 1.49 -12.72
N ASN A 372 -6.70 2.51 -11.92
CA ASN A 372 -5.95 2.83 -10.69
C ASN A 372 -6.71 2.43 -9.41
N ASP A 373 -7.57 1.41 -9.50
CA ASP A 373 -8.43 0.91 -8.41
C ASP A 373 -7.87 -0.35 -7.72
N GLY A 374 -6.64 -0.76 -8.07
CA GLY A 374 -5.96 -1.93 -7.51
C GLY A 374 -6.21 -3.23 -8.28
N THR A 375 -7.09 -3.21 -9.29
CA THR A 375 -7.34 -4.40 -10.14
C THR A 375 -6.22 -4.64 -11.16
N ALA A 376 -5.54 -3.58 -11.59
CA ALA A 376 -4.32 -3.63 -12.38
C ALA A 376 -3.08 -3.53 -11.48
N GLY A 377 -2.01 -4.23 -11.87
CA GLY A 377 -0.74 -4.19 -11.14
C GLY A 377 0.35 -4.90 -11.92
N PHE A 378 1.57 -4.36 -11.86
CA PHE A 378 2.70 -4.89 -12.62
C PHE A 378 3.89 -5.17 -11.71
N THR A 379 4.49 -6.36 -11.84
CA THR A 379 5.76 -6.69 -11.22
C THR A 379 6.75 -7.16 -12.28
N ALA A 380 7.93 -6.55 -12.32
CA ALA A 380 9.06 -7.01 -13.12
C ALA A 380 10.18 -7.50 -12.21
N ILE A 381 10.58 -8.75 -12.38
CA ILE A 381 11.70 -9.36 -11.68
C ILE A 381 12.81 -9.61 -12.70
N SER A 382 13.97 -9.05 -12.44
CA SER A 382 15.18 -9.26 -13.24
C SER A 382 16.24 -9.95 -12.42
N GLU A 383 16.92 -10.92 -13.04
CA GLU A 383 18.13 -11.52 -12.49
C GLU A 383 19.25 -10.49 -12.27
N SER A 384 19.51 -9.62 -13.25
CA SER A 384 20.50 -8.53 -13.13
C SER A 384 19.82 -7.18 -12.88
N ASP A 385 19.66 -6.36 -13.92
CA ASP A 385 19.31 -4.94 -13.81
C ASP A 385 17.87 -4.64 -14.23
N VAL A 386 17.37 -3.48 -13.80
CA VAL A 386 16.19 -2.86 -14.40
C VAL A 386 16.61 -1.49 -14.91
N LEU A 387 16.72 -1.35 -16.23
CA LEU A 387 17.34 -0.19 -16.85
C LEU A 387 16.35 0.67 -17.63
N ILE A 388 16.50 1.98 -17.49
CA ILE A 388 15.90 2.95 -18.41
C ILE A 388 16.93 3.29 -19.49
N PRO A 389 16.66 3.05 -20.78
CA PRO A 389 17.62 3.28 -21.84
C PRO A 389 17.78 4.76 -22.17
N LEU A 390 18.80 5.09 -22.97
CA LEU A 390 19.05 6.44 -23.48
C LEU A 390 17.83 7.00 -24.22
N ASN A 391 17.19 6.20 -25.08
CA ASN A 391 16.06 6.59 -25.93
C ASN A 391 14.71 6.74 -25.20
N SER A 392 14.70 6.79 -23.87
CA SER A 392 13.49 6.98 -23.06
C SER A 392 12.82 8.35 -23.27
N PRO A 393 11.50 8.47 -23.00
CA PRO A 393 10.73 9.72 -23.16
C PRO A 393 11.25 10.87 -22.31
N ASN A 394 11.07 12.11 -22.78
CA ASN A 394 11.48 13.30 -22.02
C ASN A 394 10.74 13.47 -20.69
N VAL A 395 9.46 13.08 -20.66
CA VAL A 395 8.63 12.91 -19.47
C VAL A 395 8.19 11.46 -19.47
N MET A 396 8.63 10.70 -18.48
CA MET A 396 8.40 9.26 -18.39
C MET A 396 7.58 8.94 -17.14
N GLU A 397 6.58 8.08 -17.29
CA GLU A 397 5.74 7.59 -16.20
C GLU A 397 5.73 6.06 -16.19
N ILE A 398 6.13 5.47 -15.07
CA ILE A 398 6.20 4.02 -14.88
C ILE A 398 5.47 3.62 -13.60
N HIS A 399 4.56 2.67 -13.75
CA HIS A 399 3.74 2.09 -12.69
C HIS A 399 4.13 0.62 -12.54
N GLY A 400 4.51 0.21 -11.32
CA GLY A 400 4.86 -1.17 -11.04
C GLY A 400 5.88 -1.37 -9.93
N ILE A 401 6.14 -2.64 -9.64
CA ILE A 401 7.16 -3.12 -8.73
C ILE A 401 8.33 -3.64 -9.58
N PHE A 402 9.47 -2.95 -9.52
CA PHE A 402 10.66 -3.23 -10.32
C PHE A 402 11.75 -3.81 -9.44
N VAL A 403 12.12 -5.06 -9.68
CA VAL A 403 13.07 -5.82 -8.86
C VAL A 403 14.31 -6.14 -9.67
N ALA A 404 15.42 -5.48 -9.35
CA ALA A 404 16.76 -5.80 -9.82
C ALA A 404 17.47 -6.65 -8.76
N HIS A 405 17.52 -7.97 -8.98
CA HIS A 405 17.95 -8.92 -7.96
C HIS A 405 19.46 -8.86 -7.68
N ASN A 406 20.31 -9.08 -8.67
CA ASN A 406 21.77 -9.01 -8.51
C ASN A 406 22.37 -7.69 -9.02
N GLY A 407 21.65 -6.97 -9.87
CA GLY A 407 22.08 -5.71 -10.45
C GLY A 407 21.42 -4.51 -9.78
N ARG A 408 21.16 -3.47 -10.57
CA ARG A 408 20.61 -2.20 -10.11
C ARG A 408 19.40 -1.76 -10.91
N TYR A 409 18.55 -0.98 -10.26
CA TYR A 409 17.60 -0.14 -10.96
C TYR A 409 18.26 1.20 -11.33
N GLY A 410 18.16 1.63 -12.59
CA GLY A 410 18.59 2.98 -12.93
C GLY A 410 18.71 3.30 -14.41
N ARG A 411 19.31 4.45 -14.68
CA ARG A 411 19.68 4.92 -16.00
C ARG A 411 21.18 5.17 -16.00
N ASN A 412 21.90 4.61 -16.98
CA ASN A 412 23.35 4.82 -17.09
C ASN A 412 23.67 6.30 -17.33
N HIS A 413 24.89 6.72 -16.98
CA HIS A 413 25.37 8.04 -17.33
C HIS A 413 25.71 8.05 -18.82
N TYR A 414 25.22 9.04 -19.54
CA TYR A 414 25.51 9.23 -20.95
C TYR A 414 26.08 10.63 -21.16
N THR A 415 27.11 10.74 -21.99
CA THR A 415 27.82 12.01 -22.27
C THR A 415 27.78 12.31 -23.76
N THR A 416 27.54 13.57 -24.12
CA THR A 416 27.55 14.01 -25.53
C THR A 416 28.91 13.81 -26.20
N SER A 417 30.00 13.77 -25.41
CA SER A 417 31.36 13.48 -25.92
C SER A 417 31.54 12.05 -26.43
N SER A 418 30.76 11.11 -25.92
CA SER A 418 30.90 9.67 -26.20
C SER A 418 29.76 9.14 -27.08
N LEU A 419 28.79 10.00 -27.40
CA LEU A 419 27.65 9.68 -28.25
C LEU A 419 27.83 10.33 -29.62
N ILE A 420 27.14 9.77 -30.61
CA ILE A 420 26.93 10.46 -31.89
C ILE A 420 25.84 11.53 -31.72
N SER A 421 25.98 12.65 -32.44
CA SER A 421 25.20 13.88 -32.25
C SER A 421 23.68 13.71 -32.27
N GLN A 422 23.16 12.71 -33.00
CA GLN A 422 21.72 12.41 -33.03
C GLN A 422 21.15 12.03 -31.65
N TRP A 423 21.99 11.54 -30.73
CA TRP A 423 21.57 11.13 -29.40
C TRP A 423 21.80 12.20 -28.32
N ASP A 424 22.41 13.34 -28.66
CA ASP A 424 22.66 14.43 -27.71
C ASP A 424 21.37 14.94 -27.02
N PRO A 425 20.23 15.10 -27.74
CA PRO A 425 18.97 15.48 -27.11
C PRO A 425 18.44 14.45 -26.11
N TYR A 426 19.01 13.24 -26.10
CA TYR A 426 18.59 12.15 -25.23
C TYR A 426 19.31 12.15 -23.87
N VAL A 427 20.41 12.88 -23.73
CA VAL A 427 21.26 12.86 -22.52
C VAL A 427 20.52 13.36 -21.28
N LEU A 428 19.82 14.50 -21.41
CA LEU A 428 19.03 15.10 -20.34
C LEU A 428 17.54 14.83 -20.54
N ARG A 429 16.83 14.62 -19.44
CA ARG A 429 15.40 14.35 -19.40
C ARG A 429 14.71 15.22 -18.37
N SER A 430 13.47 15.61 -18.62
CA SER A 430 12.78 16.54 -17.73
C SER A 430 12.25 15.87 -16.45
N GLN A 431 11.45 14.82 -16.56
CA GLN A 431 10.75 14.23 -15.41
C GLN A 431 10.61 12.70 -15.51
N LEU A 432 10.85 12.01 -14.41
CA LEU A 432 10.51 10.60 -14.21
C LEU A 432 9.54 10.50 -13.04
N THR A 433 8.38 9.90 -13.30
CA THR A 433 7.38 9.57 -12.29
C THR A 433 7.33 8.06 -12.11
N THR A 434 7.61 7.59 -10.91
CA THR A 434 7.54 6.19 -10.51
C THR A 434 6.38 6.00 -9.52
N VAL A 435 5.39 5.21 -9.90
CA VAL A 435 4.28 4.80 -9.02
C VAL A 435 4.41 3.30 -8.72
N GLY A 436 4.80 2.97 -7.49
CA GLY A 436 5.08 1.61 -7.05
C GLY A 436 6.43 1.51 -6.35
N THR A 437 7.16 0.43 -6.58
CA THR A 437 8.31 0.06 -5.76
C THR A 437 9.54 -0.17 -6.62
N ILE A 438 10.69 0.30 -6.14
CA ILE A 438 11.99 -0.07 -6.68
C ILE A 438 12.76 -0.90 -5.66
N VAL A 439 13.07 -2.13 -6.05
CA VAL A 439 13.96 -3.04 -5.32
C VAL A 439 15.26 -3.17 -6.09
N SER A 440 16.38 -2.87 -5.45
CA SER A 440 17.68 -2.85 -6.13
C SER A 440 18.81 -3.27 -5.20
N SER A 441 19.52 -4.33 -5.57
CA SER A 441 20.71 -4.76 -4.81
C SER A 441 21.84 -3.73 -4.94
N GLY A 442 22.10 -3.28 -6.17
CA GLY A 442 23.05 -2.21 -6.45
C GLY A 442 22.52 -0.80 -6.17
N ARG A 443 23.42 0.18 -6.26
CA ARG A 443 23.09 1.60 -6.09
C ARG A 443 22.20 2.08 -7.22
N THR A 444 21.08 2.70 -6.85
CA THR A 444 20.17 3.30 -7.82
C THR A 444 20.65 4.67 -8.27
N GLY A 445 20.36 5.02 -9.52
CA GLY A 445 20.70 6.32 -10.09
C GLY A 445 20.00 6.54 -11.42
N THR A 446 19.19 7.59 -11.49
CA THR A 446 18.47 8.03 -12.71
C THR A 446 18.82 9.47 -13.13
N LYS A 447 19.70 10.11 -12.37
CA LYS A 447 20.28 11.44 -12.60
C LYS A 447 21.75 11.41 -12.17
N TRP A 448 22.58 12.07 -12.95
CA TRP A 448 24.02 12.13 -12.75
C TRP A 448 24.44 13.59 -12.68
N ILE A 449 25.25 13.90 -11.68
CA ILE A 449 25.77 15.25 -11.49
C ILE A 449 27.28 15.21 -11.49
N ASN A 450 27.90 16.30 -11.92
CA ASN A 450 29.30 16.55 -11.63
C ASN A 450 29.40 16.97 -10.15
N THR A 451 30.05 16.15 -9.32
CA THR A 451 30.14 16.37 -7.87
C THR A 451 30.98 17.60 -7.50
N SER A 452 31.82 18.10 -8.40
CA SER A 452 32.63 19.32 -8.17
C SER A 452 31.85 20.60 -8.47
N THR A 453 30.93 20.59 -9.43
CA THR A 453 30.17 21.79 -9.84
C THR A 453 28.71 21.77 -9.42
N GLY A 454 28.18 20.62 -9.01
CA GLY A 454 26.76 20.40 -8.72
C GLY A 454 25.86 20.39 -9.96
N VAL A 455 26.43 20.57 -11.16
CA VAL A 455 25.68 20.65 -12.41
C VAL A 455 25.26 19.26 -12.86
N THR A 456 24.02 19.14 -13.34
CA THR A 456 23.51 17.87 -13.89
C THR A 456 24.12 17.60 -15.25
N THR A 457 24.65 16.39 -15.44
CA THR A 457 25.33 15.97 -16.67
C THR A 457 24.51 14.95 -17.47
N SER A 458 23.62 14.20 -16.83
CA SER A 458 22.76 13.22 -17.51
C SER A 458 21.54 12.83 -16.67
N GLY A 459 20.47 12.38 -17.32
CA GLY A 459 19.30 11.80 -16.66
C GLY A 459 18.16 12.76 -16.37
N TYR A 460 17.23 12.33 -15.51
CA TYR A 460 15.98 13.04 -15.22
C TYR A 460 16.18 14.16 -14.22
N GLN A 461 15.74 15.38 -14.57
CA GLN A 461 15.94 16.57 -13.74
C GLN A 461 15.06 16.59 -12.50
N THR A 462 13.82 16.14 -12.65
CA THR A 462 12.81 15.99 -11.57
C THR A 462 12.43 14.53 -11.44
N ARG A 463 12.34 14.02 -10.21
CA ARG A 463 11.99 12.63 -9.93
C ARG A 463 10.91 12.56 -8.86
N ILE A 464 9.78 11.98 -9.21
CA ILE A 464 8.63 11.82 -8.32
C ILE A 464 8.44 10.33 -8.10
N ASP A 465 8.60 9.90 -6.85
CA ASP A 465 8.52 8.51 -6.47
C ASP A 465 7.40 8.36 -5.45
N ALA A 466 6.42 7.51 -5.72
CA ALA A 466 5.33 7.22 -4.80
C ALA A 466 5.07 5.72 -4.77
N TYR A 467 4.99 5.10 -3.60
CA TYR A 467 4.54 3.71 -3.52
C TYR A 467 3.05 3.57 -3.86
N ASP A 468 2.67 2.41 -4.38
CA ASP A 468 1.27 2.08 -4.65
C ASP A 468 0.67 1.36 -3.43
N GLN A 469 -0.21 2.06 -2.71
CA GLN A 469 -0.85 1.53 -1.51
C GLN A 469 -1.73 0.30 -1.80
N LEU A 470 -2.35 0.24 -2.98
CA LEU A 470 -3.21 -0.88 -3.35
C LEU A 470 -2.37 -2.12 -3.61
N GLN A 471 -1.22 -1.97 -4.29
CA GLN A 471 -0.28 -3.09 -4.47
C GLN A 471 0.42 -3.50 -3.18
N ALA A 472 0.56 -2.60 -2.19
CA ALA A 472 1.16 -2.94 -0.90
C ALA A 472 0.37 -4.04 -0.14
N THR A 473 -0.95 -4.06 -0.30
CA THR A 473 -1.85 -5.02 0.37
C THR A 473 -2.37 -6.11 -0.56
N ASP A 474 -2.32 -5.86 -1.87
CA ASP A 474 -2.72 -6.81 -2.89
C ASP A 474 -1.78 -6.66 -4.11
N PRO A 475 -0.56 -7.18 -4.06
CA PRO A 475 0.38 -7.07 -5.17
C PRO A 475 0.02 -8.02 -6.33
N PRO A 476 0.70 -7.91 -7.48
CA PRO A 476 0.70 -8.96 -8.50
C PRO A 476 1.26 -10.29 -7.94
N PRO A 477 0.87 -11.45 -8.49
CA PRO A 477 1.32 -12.72 -7.96
C PRO A 477 2.82 -12.91 -8.07
N PHE A 478 3.41 -13.67 -7.15
CA PHE A 478 4.85 -13.89 -7.08
C PHE A 478 5.69 -12.63 -6.86
N THR A 479 5.06 -11.50 -6.49
CA THR A 479 5.81 -10.33 -6.03
C THR A 479 6.61 -10.69 -4.79
N PRO A 480 7.92 -10.38 -4.74
CA PRO A 480 8.75 -10.79 -3.61
C PRO A 480 8.27 -10.25 -2.27
N SER A 481 8.61 -10.99 -1.22
CA SER A 481 8.34 -10.61 0.17
C SER A 481 9.52 -9.83 0.75
N ALA A 482 9.23 -8.78 1.51
CA ALA A 482 10.21 -8.02 2.28
C ALA A 482 10.47 -8.60 3.68
N SER A 483 9.64 -9.56 4.12
CA SER A 483 9.78 -10.27 5.39
C SER A 483 9.47 -11.76 5.20
N THR A 484 10.09 -12.60 6.03
CA THR A 484 9.78 -14.03 6.14
C THR A 484 8.48 -14.28 6.92
N ASP A 485 8.05 -13.31 7.71
CA ASP A 485 6.94 -13.44 8.64
C ASP A 485 5.61 -13.16 7.95
N TYR A 486 4.63 -14.00 8.24
CA TYR A 486 3.26 -13.78 7.82
C TYR A 486 2.54 -12.84 8.79
N SER A 487 1.72 -11.95 8.23
CA SER A 487 0.94 -10.98 9.01
C SER A 487 -0.34 -10.61 8.28
N TYR A 488 -1.24 -9.94 8.98
CA TYR A 488 -2.37 -9.26 8.35
C TYR A 488 -1.88 -7.99 7.65
N VAL A 489 -1.79 -8.04 6.32
CA VAL A 489 -1.39 -6.88 5.50
C VAL A 489 -2.57 -5.96 5.19
N LEU A 490 -3.78 -6.50 5.27
CA LEU A 490 -5.04 -5.77 5.19
C LEU A 490 -5.90 -6.22 6.36
N TRP A 491 -6.48 -5.24 7.04
CA TRP A 491 -7.52 -5.44 8.03
C TRP A 491 -8.62 -4.42 7.75
N ARG A 492 -9.87 -4.87 7.64
CA ARG A 492 -11.02 -3.99 7.50
C ARG A 492 -12.28 -4.60 8.06
N GLU A 493 -13.16 -3.74 8.54
CA GLU A 493 -14.54 -4.09 8.81
C GLU A 493 -15.39 -4.03 7.53
N GLN A 494 -16.34 -4.95 7.38
CA GLN A 494 -17.26 -5.05 6.23
C GLN A 494 -18.65 -4.49 6.52
#